data_AF-A0A4V1XJG8-F1
#
_entry.id   AF-A0A4V1XJG8-F1
#
_cell.length_a   1.000
_cell.length_b   1.000
_cell.length_c   1.000
_cell.angle_alpha   90.00
_cell.angle_beta   90.00
_cell.angle_gamma   90.00
#
_symmetry.space_group_name_H-M   'P 1'
#
loop_
_entity.id
_entity.type
_entity.pdbx_description
1 polymer ?
#
loop_
_entity_poly.entity_id
_entity_poly.type
_entity_poly.pdbx_seq_one_letter_code
_entity_poly.pdbx_strand_id
1 'polypeptide(L)'
;MIEQSIARGGNSPGLKPSDGPLIVVLFYTSWESASDDKRVFDVNKEALQNIDDEARSKNVSASYRYMNYMFTYQDPITSYGPESKEHLRTVSAKYDPGGFFQVAGLGPFKLSK
;
A
#
# COMPACT_ATOMS: atom_id res chain seq x y z
N MET A 1 -11.02 -14.51 -7.31
CA MET A 1 -10.31 -14.39 -6.02
C MET A 1 -10.97 -13.35 -5.12
N ILE A 2 -11.13 -12.09 -5.55
CA ILE A 2 -11.80 -11.03 -4.77
C ILE A 2 -13.24 -11.41 -4.40
N GLU A 3 -14.05 -11.87 -5.34
CA GLU A 3 -15.44 -12.31 -5.08
C GLU A 3 -15.53 -13.37 -3.98
N GLN A 4 -14.62 -14.35 -4.00
CA GLN A 4 -14.58 -15.42 -3.01
C GLN A 4 -14.13 -14.92 -1.63
N SER A 5 -13.22 -13.94 -1.57
CA SER A 5 -12.85 -13.28 -0.31
C SER A 5 -14.04 -12.54 0.30
N ILE A 6 -14.75 -11.76 -0.53
CA ILE A 6 -15.95 -11.02 -0.11
C ILE A 6 -17.00 -11.98 0.45
N ALA A 7 -17.29 -13.08 -0.25
CA ALA A 7 -18.26 -14.08 0.18
C ALA A 7 -17.91 -14.80 1.49
N ARG A 8 -16.64 -14.75 1.93
CA ARG A 8 -16.15 -15.48 3.12
C ARG A 8 -15.79 -14.58 4.31
N GLY A 9 -16.21 -13.32 4.29
CA GLY A 9 -15.97 -12.38 5.38
C GLY A 9 -15.30 -11.08 4.98
N GLY A 10 -15.22 -10.77 3.67
CA GLY A 10 -14.67 -9.51 3.19
C GLY A 10 -13.19 -9.60 2.80
N ASN A 11 -12.59 -8.44 2.55
CA ASN A 11 -11.15 -8.30 2.37
C ASN A 11 -10.68 -6.99 2.99
N SER A 12 -9.60 -7.03 3.77
CA SER A 12 -9.08 -5.86 4.50
C SER A 12 -8.71 -4.67 3.61
N PRO A 13 -8.23 -4.86 2.37
CA PRO A 13 -7.93 -3.73 1.48
C PRO A 13 -9.15 -3.04 0.85
N GLY A 14 -10.36 -3.59 0.96
CA GLY A 14 -11.58 -3.01 0.37
C GLY A 14 -11.74 -3.19 -1.14
N LEU A 15 -10.96 -4.08 -1.75
CA LEU A 15 -10.99 -4.32 -3.18
C LEU A 15 -12.32 -4.94 -3.63
N LYS A 16 -12.79 -4.51 -4.79
CA LYS A 16 -13.99 -4.98 -5.47
C LYS A 16 -13.62 -5.63 -6.81
N PRO A 17 -14.43 -6.58 -7.33
CA PRO A 17 -14.17 -7.16 -8.66
C PRO A 17 -14.12 -6.10 -9.76
N SER A 18 -14.87 -5.00 -9.61
CA SER A 18 -14.89 -3.86 -10.52
C SER A 18 -13.60 -3.04 -10.57
N ASP A 19 -12.71 -3.20 -9.59
CA ASP A 19 -11.45 -2.45 -9.54
C ASP A 19 -10.39 -3.04 -10.48
N GLY A 20 -10.66 -4.21 -11.09
CA GLY A 20 -9.68 -4.97 -11.87
C GLY A 20 -9.94 -5.02 -13.38
N PRO A 21 -8.98 -5.56 -14.15
CA PRO A 21 -7.73 -6.20 -13.67
C PRO A 21 -6.69 -5.19 -13.16
N LEU A 22 -6.06 -5.51 -12.03
CA LEU A 22 -5.00 -4.70 -11.42
C LEU A 22 -3.63 -5.28 -11.74
N ILE A 23 -2.64 -4.39 -11.92
CA ILE A 23 -1.23 -4.76 -12.07
C ILE A 23 -0.46 -4.21 -10.87
N VAL A 24 0.27 -5.09 -10.18
CA VAL A 24 1.20 -4.71 -9.12
C VAL A 24 2.60 -4.60 -9.72
N VAL A 25 3.22 -3.43 -9.57
CA VAL A 25 4.58 -3.17 -10.03
C VAL A 25 5.52 -3.19 -8.83
N LEU A 26 6.58 -3.99 -8.92
CA LEU A 26 7.69 -4.03 -7.96
C LEU A 26 8.98 -3.72 -8.72
N PHE A 27 9.71 -2.71 -8.26
CA PHE A 27 11.09 -2.54 -8.66
C PHE A 27 12.00 -3.28 -7.70
N TYR A 28 12.62 -4.34 -8.21
CA TYR A 28 13.60 -5.12 -7.50
C TYR A 28 14.99 -4.75 -8.03
N THR A 29 15.66 -3.82 -7.34
CA THR A 29 16.96 -3.28 -7.75
C THR A 29 18.04 -3.64 -6.74
N SER A 30 19.20 -4.05 -7.23
CA SER A 30 20.41 -4.29 -6.44
C SER A 30 21.56 -3.46 -6.99
N TRP A 31 22.44 -2.97 -6.12
CA TRP A 31 23.64 -2.20 -6.46
C TRP A 31 24.77 -2.53 -5.49
N GLU A 32 26.02 -2.24 -5.87
CA GLU A 32 27.21 -2.69 -5.15
C GLU A 32 27.66 -1.73 -4.04
N SER A 33 27.58 -0.42 -4.27
CA SER A 33 28.11 0.58 -3.35
C SER A 33 27.00 1.26 -2.55
N ALA A 34 27.14 1.29 -1.21
CA ALA A 34 26.23 2.05 -0.35
C ALA A 34 26.21 3.57 -0.67
N SER A 35 27.23 4.09 -1.37
CA SER A 35 27.23 5.47 -1.85
C SER A 35 26.11 5.76 -2.86
N ASP A 36 25.57 4.72 -3.51
CA ASP A 36 24.54 4.85 -4.54
C ASP A 36 23.11 4.74 -3.97
N ASP A 37 22.94 4.43 -2.68
CA ASP A 37 21.63 4.21 -2.04
C ASP A 37 20.62 5.31 -2.39
N LYS A 38 21.01 6.57 -2.15
CA LYS A 38 20.14 7.72 -2.40
C LYS A 38 19.79 7.82 -3.89
N ARG A 39 20.76 7.64 -4.78
CA ARG A 39 20.56 7.72 -6.23
C ARG A 39 19.58 6.64 -6.68
N VAL A 40 19.75 5.40 -6.21
CA VAL A 40 18.88 4.29 -6.59
C VAL A 40 17.46 4.48 -6.03
N PHE A 41 17.31 4.94 -4.78
CA PHE A 41 16.00 5.25 -4.22
C PHE A 41 15.27 6.36 -4.97
N ASP A 42 15.98 7.44 -5.31
CA ASP A 42 15.39 8.57 -6.04
C ASP A 42 14.95 8.15 -7.46
N VAL A 43 15.77 7.39 -8.18
CA VAL A 43 15.43 6.89 -9.53
C VAL A 43 14.22 5.96 -9.49
N ASN A 44 14.16 5.02 -8.52
CA ASN A 44 13.01 4.14 -8.38
C ASN A 44 11.73 4.91 -8.04
N LYS A 45 11.84 5.90 -7.15
CA LYS A 45 10.72 6.78 -6.78
C LYS A 45 10.20 7.57 -7.97
N GLU A 46 11.09 8.20 -8.72
CA GLU A 46 10.74 8.96 -9.93
C GLU A 46 10.10 8.06 -10.99
N ALA A 47 10.66 6.87 -11.22
CA ALA A 47 10.10 5.92 -12.18
C ALA A 47 8.68 5.45 -11.78
N LEU A 48 8.41 5.18 -10.50
CA LEU A 48 7.06 4.86 -10.03
C LEU A 48 6.10 6.05 -10.19
N GLN A 49 6.55 7.27 -9.91
CA GLN A 49 5.75 8.49 -10.12
C GLN A 49 5.39 8.67 -11.60
N ASN A 50 6.34 8.46 -12.52
CA ASN A 50 6.09 8.55 -13.96
C ASN A 50 5.08 7.49 -14.44
N ILE A 51 5.13 6.27 -13.89
CA ILE A 51 4.14 5.22 -14.18
C ILE A 51 2.76 5.63 -13.69
N ASP A 52 2.66 6.16 -12.46
CA ASP A 52 1.40 6.62 -11.88
C ASP A 52 0.81 7.80 -12.67
N ASP A 53 1.64 8.73 -13.12
CA ASP A 53 1.25 9.89 -13.92
C ASP A 53 0.72 9.46 -15.30
N GLU A 54 1.39 8.51 -15.94
CA GLU A 54 0.96 7.97 -17.23
C GLU A 54 -0.32 7.13 -17.11
N ALA A 55 -0.48 6.36 -16.02
CA ALA A 55 -1.72 5.64 -15.77
C ALA A 55 -2.90 6.61 -15.53
N ARG A 56 -2.65 7.73 -14.83
CA ARG A 56 -3.63 8.80 -14.63
C ARG A 56 -3.99 9.50 -15.94
N SER A 57 -3.00 9.81 -16.78
CA SER A 57 -3.22 10.46 -18.08
C SER A 57 -4.12 9.63 -19.00
N LYS A 58 -4.06 8.30 -18.87
CA LYS A 58 -4.88 7.34 -19.61
C LYS A 58 -6.18 6.94 -18.91
N ASN A 59 -6.48 7.49 -17.74
CA ASN A 59 -7.65 7.13 -16.93
C ASN A 59 -7.72 5.63 -16.58
N VAL A 60 -6.56 5.01 -16.34
CA VAL A 60 -6.42 3.59 -15.96
C VAL A 60 -5.66 3.42 -14.63
N SER A 61 -5.34 4.51 -13.93
CA SER A 61 -4.67 4.46 -12.64
C SER A 61 -5.55 3.81 -11.58
N ALA A 62 -4.97 2.90 -10.79
CA ALA A 62 -5.58 2.37 -9.58
C ALA A 62 -5.04 3.10 -8.35
N SER A 63 -5.91 3.40 -7.38
CA SER A 63 -5.48 3.96 -6.09
C SER A 63 -4.77 2.93 -5.22
N TYR A 64 -5.17 1.66 -5.30
CA TYR A 64 -4.66 0.56 -4.48
C TYR A 64 -3.14 0.43 -4.56
N ARG A 65 -2.51 0.18 -3.40
CA ARG A 65 -1.08 -0.06 -3.25
C ARG A 65 -0.86 -1.31 -2.42
N TYR A 66 -0.10 -2.27 -2.96
CA TYR A 66 0.16 -3.52 -2.27
C TYR A 66 1.26 -3.34 -1.21
N MET A 67 0.86 -3.21 0.05
CA MET A 67 1.72 -2.87 1.20
C MET A 67 3.05 -3.63 1.28
N ASN A 68 3.07 -4.91 0.91
CA ASN A 68 4.29 -5.73 1.00
C ASN A 68 5.42 -5.26 0.06
N TYR A 69 5.10 -4.48 -0.97
CA TYR A 69 6.05 -3.96 -1.97
C TYR A 69 6.24 -2.44 -1.88
N MET A 70 5.82 -1.83 -0.77
CA MET A 70 5.88 -0.39 -0.59
C MET A 70 7.14 0.06 0.13
N PHE A 71 7.67 1.21 -0.28
CA PHE A 71 8.72 1.93 0.43
C PHE A 71 8.15 2.84 1.53
N THR A 72 9.02 3.23 2.47
CA THR A 72 8.65 4.01 3.67
C THR A 72 8.07 5.40 3.39
N TYR A 73 8.30 5.97 2.21
CA TYR A 73 7.74 7.28 1.82
C TYR A 73 6.30 7.20 1.30
N GLN A 74 5.76 6.00 1.11
CA GLN A 74 4.43 5.78 0.56
C GLN A 74 3.40 5.46 1.67
N ASP A 75 2.11 5.60 1.35
CA ASP A 75 1.01 5.31 2.27
C ASP A 75 0.07 4.23 1.69
N PRO A 76 0.36 2.93 1.92
CA PRO A 76 -0.51 1.86 1.47
C PRO A 76 -1.86 1.83 2.18
N ILE A 77 -1.97 2.28 3.43
CA ILE A 77 -3.20 2.12 4.21
C ILE A 77 -4.27 3.07 3.66
N THR A 78 -3.91 4.31 3.34
CA THR A 78 -4.85 5.25 2.70
C THR A 78 -5.28 4.78 1.32
N SER A 79 -4.45 4.01 0.62
CA SER A 79 -4.78 3.42 -0.69
C SER A 79 -5.97 2.45 -0.67
N TYR A 80 -6.32 1.90 0.50
CA TYR A 80 -7.44 0.97 0.68
C TYR A 80 -8.81 1.66 0.71
N GLY A 81 -8.82 3.00 0.70
CA GLY A 81 -10.02 3.82 0.81
C GLY A 81 -10.48 4.06 2.25
N PRO A 82 -11.35 5.06 2.45
CA PRO A 82 -11.74 5.54 3.77
C PRO A 82 -12.48 4.48 4.60
N GLU A 83 -13.37 3.69 3.98
CA GLU A 83 -14.14 2.64 4.65
C GLU A 83 -13.23 1.55 5.23
N SER A 84 -12.29 1.05 4.43
CA SER A 84 -11.31 0.04 4.86
C SER A 84 -10.38 0.59 5.94
N LYS A 85 -9.89 1.84 5.78
CA LYS A 85 -9.03 2.49 6.77
C LYS A 85 -9.74 2.63 8.11
N GLU A 86 -11.01 3.03 8.10
CA GLU A 86 -11.80 3.17 9.34
C GLU A 86 -12.15 1.82 9.97
N HIS A 87 -12.47 0.82 9.15
CA HIS A 87 -12.66 -0.55 9.64
C HIS A 87 -11.40 -1.08 10.34
N LEU A 88 -10.22 -0.89 9.74
CA LEU A 88 -8.95 -1.28 10.35
C LEU A 88 -8.69 -0.53 11.67
N ARG A 89 -9.02 0.76 11.74
CA ARG A 89 -8.92 1.55 12.98
C ARG A 89 -9.86 1.01 14.07
N THR A 90 -11.11 0.72 13.71
CA THR A 90 -12.10 0.14 14.63
C THR A 90 -11.64 -1.22 15.18
N VAL A 91 -11.14 -2.09 14.31
CA VAL A 91 -10.59 -3.40 14.69
C VAL A 91 -9.36 -3.23 15.59
N SER A 92 -8.45 -2.31 15.24
CA SER A 92 -7.27 -2.01 16.07
C SER A 92 -7.68 -1.54 17.45
N ALA A 93 -8.64 -0.62 17.58
CA ALA A 93 -9.09 -0.12 18.88
C ALA A 93 -9.76 -1.21 19.74
N LYS A 94 -10.45 -2.15 19.09
CA LYS A 94 -11.14 -3.26 19.77
C LYS A 94 -10.16 -4.31 20.31
N TYR A 95 -9.15 -4.68 19.53
CA TYR A 95 -8.27 -5.83 19.84
C TYR A 95 -6.88 -5.43 20.33
N ASP A 96 -6.44 -4.21 20.06
CA ASP A 96 -5.20 -3.62 20.57
C ASP A 96 -5.50 -2.22 21.17
N PRO A 97 -6.31 -2.14 22.24
CA PRO A 97 -6.71 -0.86 22.83
C PRO A 97 -5.53 -0.06 23.39
N GLY A 98 -4.42 -0.72 23.74
CA GLY A 98 -3.17 -0.08 24.15
C GLY A 98 -2.31 0.41 22.97
N GLY A 99 -2.68 0.10 21.73
CA GLY A 99 -1.94 0.49 20.53
C GLY A 99 -0.53 -0.10 20.47
N PHE A 100 -0.30 -1.27 21.06
CA PHE A 100 1.00 -1.94 21.07
C PHE A 100 1.59 -2.06 19.66
N PHE A 101 0.80 -2.45 18.65
CA PHE A 101 1.28 -2.55 17.28
C PHE A 101 1.44 -1.18 16.59
N GLN A 102 0.74 -0.16 17.06
CA GLN A 102 0.91 1.20 16.58
C GLN A 102 2.22 1.83 17.10
N VAL A 103 2.67 1.46 18.30
CA VAL A 103 3.86 2.04 18.97
C VAL A 103 5.09 1.14 18.88
N ALA A 104 4.98 -0.12 19.32
CA ALA A 104 6.09 -1.06 19.44
C ALA A 104 6.41 -1.82 18.13
N GLY A 105 5.47 -1.89 17.18
CA GLY A 105 5.72 -2.55 15.91
C GLY A 105 6.79 -1.82 15.08
N LEU A 106 7.80 -2.53 14.58
CA LEU A 106 8.91 -1.94 13.81
C LEU A 106 8.55 -1.54 12.37
N GLY A 107 7.36 -1.94 11.88
CA GLY A 107 6.91 -1.62 10.52
C GLY A 107 6.60 -0.14 10.31
N PRO A 108 6.87 0.41 9.11
CA PRO A 108 6.74 1.85 8.84
C PRO A 108 5.29 2.33 8.71
N PHE A 109 4.37 1.43 8.37
CA PHE A 109 2.97 1.74 8.09
C PHE A 109 2.12 1.57 9.35
N LYS A 110 1.42 2.64 9.75
CA LYS A 110 0.60 2.74 10.97
C LYS A 110 -0.79 3.24 10.63
N LEU A 111 -1.81 2.82 11.38
CA LEU A 111 -3.21 3.23 11.19
C LEU A 111 -3.49 4.62 11.77
N SER A 112 -2.73 5.01 12.80
CA SER A 112 -2.86 6.27 13.53
C SER A 112 -2.09 7.45 12.90
N LYS A 113 -1.25 7.19 11.88
CA LYS A 113 -0.64 8.23 11.06
C LYS A 113 -1.62 8.75 10.00
#